data_AF-A0A932ZNJ2-F1
#
_entry.id   AF-A0A932ZNJ2-F1
#
_cell.length_a   1.000
_cell.length_b   1.000
_cell.length_c   1.000
_cell.angle_alpha   90.00
_cell.angle_beta   90.00
_cell.angle_gamma   90.00
#
_symmetry.space_group_name_H-M   'P 1'
#
loop_
_entity.id
_entity.type
_entity.pdbx_description
1 polymer ?
#
loop_
_entity_poly.entity_id
_entity_poly.type
_entity_poly.pdbx_seq_one_letter_code
_entity_poly.pdbx_strand_id
1 'polypeptide(L)' 'MTKINCTDFYDMGALLSEEEARVQQTAREFSEKEILPIINKHHRDATFPKEIFPKMGRLGFLGPTLPEEYGCAGLN' A
#
# COMPACT_ATOMS: atom_id res chain seq x y z
N MET A 1 2.94 -27.54 -15.75
CA MET A 1 2.15 -26.44 -16.37
C MET A 1 2.46 -25.19 -15.58
N THR A 2 3.09 -24.20 -16.20
CA THR A 2 3.32 -22.89 -15.58
C THR A 2 1.95 -22.25 -15.33
N LYS A 3 1.65 -21.94 -14.06
CA LYS A 3 0.39 -21.32 -13.68
C LYS A 3 0.44 -19.88 -14.16
N ILE A 4 -0.35 -19.55 -15.18
CA ILE A 4 -0.45 -18.17 -15.69
C ILE A 4 -1.09 -17.32 -14.60
N ASN A 5 -0.42 -16.25 -14.19
CA ASN A 5 -1.02 -15.23 -13.34
C ASN A 5 -1.91 -14.34 -14.23
N CYS A 6 -3.23 -14.44 -14.07
CA CYS A 6 -4.17 -13.69 -14.89
C CYS A 6 -4.21 -12.19 -14.56
N THR A 7 -3.73 -11.78 -13.38
CA THR A 7 -3.67 -10.36 -12.99
C THR A 7 -2.31 -9.72 -13.26
N ASP A 8 -1.27 -10.54 -13.47
CA ASP A 8 0.06 -10.08 -13.88
C ASP A 8 0.61 -10.98 -15.01
N PHE A 9 0.08 -10.77 -16.22
CA PHE A 9 0.42 -11.57 -17.39
C PHE A 9 1.84 -11.29 -17.92
N TYR A 10 2.36 -10.08 -17.67
CA TYR A 10 3.69 -9.65 -18.13
C TYR A 10 4.77 -9.79 -17.07
N ASP A 11 4.47 -10.37 -15.91
CA ASP A 11 5.40 -10.48 -14.79
C ASP A 11 6.01 -9.12 -14.42
N MET A 12 5.15 -8.11 -14.32
CA MET A 12 5.54 -6.75 -13.96
C MET A 12 6.22 -6.71 -12.58
N GLY A 13 5.88 -7.66 -11.70
CA GLY A 13 6.55 -7.83 -10.41
C GLY A 13 8.05 -8.08 -10.55
N ALA A 14 8.52 -8.75 -11.61
CA ALA A 14 9.94 -9.00 -11.84
C ALA A 14 10.74 -7.74 -12.24
N LEU A 15 10.06 -6.65 -12.61
CA LEU A 15 10.71 -5.38 -12.93
C LEU A 15 10.96 -4.51 -11.69
N LEU A 16 10.38 -4.87 -10.54
CA LEU A 16 10.53 -4.11 -9.32
C LEU A 16 11.89 -4.38 -8.66
N SER A 17 12.47 -3.33 -8.08
CA SER A 17 13.58 -3.49 -7.15
C SER A 17 13.12 -4.25 -5.89
N GLU A 18 14.06 -4.77 -5.12
CA GLU A 18 13.73 -5.45 -3.86
C GLU A 18 13.00 -4.50 -2.88
N GLU A 19 13.38 -3.23 -2.87
CA GLU A 19 12.74 -2.19 -2.06
C GLU A 19 11.30 -1.93 -2.52
N GLU A 20 11.08 -1.70 -3.81
CA GLU A 20 9.75 -1.49 -4.39
C GLU A 20 8.84 -2.69 -4.15
N ALA A 21 9.36 -3.91 -4.29
CA ALA A 21 8.62 -5.14 -4.02
C ALA A 21 8.20 -5.25 -2.54
N ARG A 22 9.09 -4.89 -1.60
CA ARG A 22 8.75 -4.84 -0.17
C ARG A 22 7.72 -3.77 0.15
N VAL A 23 7.83 -2.59 -0.47
CA VAL A 23 6.84 -1.51 -0.31
C VAL A 23 5.47 -1.97 -0.82
N GLN A 24 5.41 -2.58 -2.01
CA GLN A 24 4.19 -3.14 -2.58
C GLN A 24 3.57 -4.20 -1.66
N GLN A 25 4.37 -5.13 -1.14
CA GLN A 25 3.90 -6.17 -0.24
C GLN A 25 3.36 -5.58 1.07
N THR A 26 4.05 -4.59 1.65
CA THR A 26 3.61 -3.92 2.87
C THR A 26 2.29 -3.17 2.64
N ALA A 27 2.14 -2.49 1.51
CA ALA A 27 0.91 -1.79 1.15
C ALA A 27 -0.27 -2.76 0.97
N ARG A 28 -0.03 -3.93 0.37
CA ARG A 28 -1.02 -5.00 0.24
C ARG A 28 -1.47 -5.50 1.60
N GLU A 29 -0.54 -5.88 2.45
CA GLU A 29 -0.86 -6.41 3.78
C GLU A 29 -1.61 -5.39 4.64
N PHE A 30 -1.20 -4.12 4.60
CA PHE A 30 -1.90 -3.05 5.29
C PHE A 30 -3.33 -2.91 4.78
N SER A 31 -3.53 -2.94 3.45
CA SER A 31 -4.86 -2.84 2.84
C SER A 31 -5.76 -4.00 3.25
N GLU A 32 -5.24 -5.23 3.23
CA GLU A 32 -6.00 -6.43 3.60
C GLU A 32 -6.35 -6.48 5.09
N LYS A 33 -5.40 -6.10 5.97
CA LYS A 33 -5.56 -6.23 7.43
C LYS A 33 -6.30 -5.04 8.05
N GLU A 34 -6.10 -3.83 7.55
CA GLU A 34 -6.56 -2.60 8.19
C GLU A 34 -7.70 -1.91 7.44
N ILE A 35 -7.71 -1.95 6.10
CA ILE A 35 -8.70 -1.21 5.29
C ILE A 35 -9.89 -2.10 4.92
N LEU A 36 -9.62 -3.30 4.39
CA LEU A 36 -10.63 -4.21 3.89
C LEU A 36 -11.73 -4.55 4.93
N PRO A 37 -11.43 -4.73 6.23
CA PRO A 37 -12.46 -5.03 7.22
C PRO A 37 -13.46 -3.88 7.47
N ILE A 38 -13.04 -2.62 7.26
CA ILE A 38 -13.82 -1.44 7.67
C ILE A 38 -14.46 -0.70 6.47
N ILE A 39 -13.93 -0.90 5.26
CA ILE A 39 -14.30 -0.07 4.10
C ILE A 39 -15.79 -0.11 3.76
N ASN A 40 -16.43 -1.29 3.86
CA ASN A 40 -17.85 -1.44 3.54
C ASN A 40 -18.75 -0.61 4.47
N LYS A 41 -18.38 -0.49 5.75
CA LYS A 41 -19.12 0.34 6.70
C LYS A 41 -18.95 1.83 6.36
N HIS A 42 -17.71 2.27 6.21
CA HIS A 42 -17.43 3.67 5.88
C HIS A 42 -18.06 4.11 4.56
N HIS A 43 -18.06 3.24 3.55
CA HIS A 43 -18.72 3.47 2.28
C HIS A 43 -20.24 3.66 2.44
N ARG A 44 -20.92 2.73 3.12
CA ARG A 44 -22.38 2.80 3.33
C ARG A 44 -22.80 4.02 4.15
N ASP A 45 -22.00 4.36 5.16
CA ASP A 45 -22.34 5.43 6.11
C ASP A 45 -21.85 6.80 5.64
N ALA A 46 -21.18 6.88 4.48
CA ALA A 46 -20.53 8.08 3.96
C ALA A 46 -19.60 8.76 4.99
N THR A 47 -18.80 7.95 5.70
CA THR A 47 -17.86 8.42 6.73
C THR A 47 -16.42 8.18 6.32
N PHE A 48 -15.49 8.87 6.99
CA PHE A 48 -14.06 8.79 6.71
C PHE A 48 -13.30 8.09 7.86
N PRO A 49 -12.44 7.08 7.56
CA PRO A 49 -11.70 6.33 8.57
C PRO A 49 -10.46 7.09 9.06
N LYS A 50 -10.65 8.04 9.99
CA LYS A 50 -9.58 8.91 10.51
C LYS A 50 -8.46 8.13 11.20
N GLU A 51 -8.75 6.97 11.76
CA GLU A 51 -7.83 6.08 12.45
C GLU A 51 -6.79 5.42 11.53
N ILE A 52 -7.07 5.36 10.22
CA ILE A 52 -6.18 4.74 9.23
C ILE A 52 -4.99 5.66 8.89
N PHE A 53 -5.20 6.97 8.85
CA PHE A 53 -4.18 7.93 8.43
C PHE A 53 -2.93 7.92 9.32
N PRO A 54 -3.05 7.93 10.67
CA PRO A 54 -1.87 7.78 11.53
C PRO A 54 -1.13 6.46 11.33
N LYS A 55 -1.84 5.38 10.96
CA LYS A 55 -1.20 4.09 10.65
C LYS A 55 -0.43 4.16 9.34
N MET A 56 -1.02 4.75 8.29
CA MET A 56 -0.36 4.99 7.01
C MET A 56 0.88 5.87 7.16
N GLY A 57 0.81 6.93 7.97
CA GLY A 57 1.94 7.81 8.24
C GLY A 57 3.12 7.07 8.90
N ARG A 58 2.85 6.18 9.87
CA ARG A 58 3.89 5.34 10.49
C ARG A 58 4.54 4.35 9.52
N LEU A 59 3.87 4.00 8.43
CA LEU A 59 4.39 3.14 7.36
C LEU A 59 5.10 3.93 6.25
N GLY A 60 5.18 5.25 6.34
CA GLY A 60 5.80 6.08 5.31
C GLY A 60 4.95 6.25 4.04
N PHE A 61 3.65 5.91 4.09
CA PHE A 61 2.76 5.99 2.91
C PHE A 61 2.21 7.39 2.63
N LEU A 62 2.55 8.39 3.46
CA LEU A 62 2.12 9.77 3.27
C LEU A 62 3.31 10.61 2.78
N GLY A 63 3.21 11.12 1.55
CA GLY A 63 4.31 11.80 0.87
C GLY A 63 5.52 10.90 0.64
N PRO A 64 5.38 9.65 0.14
CA PRO A 64 6.46 8.67 0.09
C PRO A 64 7.69 9.15 -0.68
N THR A 65 7.52 10.00 -1.69
CA THR A 65 8.61 10.53 -2.52
C THR A 65 9.21 11.84 -2.01
N LEU A 66 8.66 12.39 -0.93
CA LEU A 66 9.19 13.63 -0.34
C LEU A 66 10.47 13.33 0.45
N PRO A 67 11.38 14.31 0.55
CA PRO A 67 12.62 14.15 1.29
C PRO A 67 12.43 13.72 2.75
N GLU A 68 13.34 12.88 3.25
CA GLU A 68 13.35 12.41 4.64
C GLU A 68 13.46 13.55 5.67
N GLU A 69 14.03 14.71 5.30
CA GLU A 69 14.12 15.89 6.17
C GLU A 69 12.74 16.40 6.63
N TYR A 70 11.67 16.09 5.89
CA TYR A 70 10.29 16.40 6.27
C TYR A 70 9.58 15.26 7.01
N GLY A 71 10.31 14.19 7.37
CA GLY A 71 9.76 13.00 8.03
C GLY A 71 9.05 12.03 7.08
N CYS A 72 9.36 12.10 5.78
CA CYS A 72 8.81 11.25 4.73
C CYS A 72 9.74 10.08 4.38
N ALA A 73 9.28 9.16 3.53
CA ALA A 73 9.99 7.90 3.26
C ALA A 73 11.12 7.99 2.22
N GLY A 74 11.25 9.09 1.47
CA GLY A 74 12.34 9.27 0.50
C GLY A 74 12.39 8.25 -0.66
N LEU A 75 11.27 7.61 -1.00
CA LEU A 75 11.17 6.55 -2.01
C LEU A 75 11.26 7.11 -3.45
N ASN A 76 11.69 6.26 -4.38
CA ASN A 76 11.91 6.59 -5.80
C ASN A 76 10.96 5.86 -6.77
#